data_AF-A0A7C6UIG4-F1
#
_entry.id   AF-A0A7C6UIG4-F1
#
_cell.length_a   1.000
_cell.length_b   1.000
_cell.length_c   1.000
_cell.angle_alpha   90.00
_cell.angle_beta   90.00
_cell.angle_gamma   90.00
#
_symmetry.space_group_name_H-M   'P 1'
#
loop_
_entity.id
_entity.type
_entity.pdbx_description
1 polymer ?
#
loop_
_entity_poly.entity_id
_entity_poly.type
_entity_poly.pdbx_seq_one_letter_code
_entity_poly.pdbx_strand_id
1 'polypeptide(L)'
;MFDIIRRLKLCHQIPERSFYFKSKQFPVCARCTGLTLGSLSAVFFLFYDIQYSTNLFCFSLLIMIPTLIDGYTQSIGLRKSNNLLRFFTGLIGGVGMVLLIITIFNLYSGI
;
A
#
# COMPACT_ATOMS: atom_id res chain seq x y z
N MET A 1 0.93 17.11 11.88
CA MET A 1 1.32 15.84 11.22
C MET A 1 0.47 15.53 9.99
N PHE A 2 -0.87 15.52 10.07
CA PHE A 2 -1.72 15.21 8.90
C PHE A 2 -1.72 16.30 7.80
N ASP A 3 -1.49 17.56 8.15
CA ASP A 3 -1.29 18.64 7.16
C ASP A 3 -0.03 18.45 6.32
N ILE A 4 1.00 17.78 6.86
CA ILE A 4 2.23 17.49 6.13
C ILE A 4 1.96 16.47 5.04
N ILE A 5 1.22 15.40 5.35
CA ILE A 5 0.83 14.35 4.38
C ILE A 5 0.04 14.95 3.21
N ARG A 6 -0.86 15.89 3.51
CA ARG A 6 -1.63 16.61 2.49
C ARG A 6 -0.75 17.57 1.67
N ARG A 7 0.16 18.32 2.32
CA ARG A 7 1.10 19.24 1.65
C ARG A 7 2.08 18.51 0.73
N LEU A 8 2.53 17.33 1.11
CA LEU A 8 3.39 16.46 0.29
C LEU A 8 2.62 15.71 -0.80
N LYS A 9 1.31 15.97 -0.97
CA LYS A 9 0.42 15.31 -1.95
C LYS A 9 0.40 13.77 -1.86
N LEU A 10 0.80 13.22 -0.71
CA LEU A 10 0.80 11.77 -0.48
C LEU A 10 -0.62 11.24 -0.31
N CYS A 11 -1.52 12.05 0.28
CA CYS A 11 -2.93 11.73 0.40
C CYS A 11 -3.79 12.98 0.23
N HIS A 12 -4.84 12.86 -0.58
CA HIS A 12 -5.79 13.95 -0.84
C HIS A 12 -6.83 14.13 0.28
N GLN A 13 -6.98 13.16 1.19
CA GLN A 13 -7.94 13.18 2.31
C GLN A 13 -9.38 13.53 1.87
N ILE A 14 -9.78 13.06 0.69
CA ILE A 14 -11.13 13.27 0.16
C ILE A 14 -12.12 12.53 1.06
N PRO A 15 -13.13 13.21 1.63
CA PRO A 15 -14.13 12.63 2.54
C PRO A 15 -14.74 11.33 2.02
N GLU A 16 -15.18 11.30 0.76
CA GLU A 16 -15.86 10.16 0.14
C GLU A 16 -14.94 8.95 -0.07
N ARG A 17 -13.63 9.15 0.04
CA ARG A 17 -12.59 8.12 -0.13
C ARG A 17 -11.98 7.66 1.19
N SER A 18 -12.50 8.14 2.32
CA SER A 18 -11.92 7.94 3.65
C SER A 18 -12.86 7.12 4.53
N PHE A 19 -12.29 6.43 5.52
CA PHE A 19 -13.08 5.79 6.56
C PHE A 19 -13.49 6.81 7.63
N TYR A 20 -14.51 6.47 8.41
CA TYR A 20 -15.01 7.27 9.52
C TYR A 20 -15.09 6.43 10.78
N PHE A 21 -14.67 7.00 11.91
CA PHE A 21 -14.86 6.40 13.23
C PHE A 21 -15.39 7.46 14.18
N LYS A 22 -16.50 7.15 14.87
CA LYS A 22 -17.22 8.10 15.72
C LYS A 22 -17.48 9.44 15.02
N SER A 23 -17.94 9.38 13.77
CA SER A 23 -18.22 10.54 12.91
C SER A 23 -17.03 11.43 12.57
N LYS A 24 -15.80 11.00 12.90
CA LYS A 24 -14.56 11.67 12.52
C LYS A 24 -13.93 10.94 11.35
N GLN A 25 -13.53 11.70 10.33
CA GLN A 25 -12.79 11.18 9.19
C GLN A 25 -11.44 10.64 9.67
N PHE A 26 -11.02 9.50 9.12
CA PHE A 26 -9.66 9.02 9.30
C PHE A 26 -8.65 10.05 8.76
N PRO A 27 -7.45 10.11 9.35
CA PRO A 27 -6.42 11.07 8.93
C PRO A 27 -5.91 10.86 7.50
N VAL A 28 -6.18 9.71 6.89
CA VAL A 28 -5.82 9.37 5.52
C VAL A 28 -6.98 8.63 4.83
N CYS A 29 -6.96 8.57 3.50
CA CYS A 29 -7.97 7.86 2.73
C CYS A 29 -7.85 6.33 2.92
N ALA A 30 -8.92 5.60 2.59
CA ALA A 30 -9.00 4.15 2.75
C ALA A 30 -7.83 3.39 2.07
N ARG A 31 -7.35 3.88 0.92
CA ARG A 31 -6.18 3.30 0.24
C ARG A 31 -4.90 3.47 1.03
N CYS A 32 -4.63 4.68 1.52
CA CYS A 32 -3.46 4.96 2.33
C CYS A 32 -3.51 4.18 3.66
N THR A 33 -4.70 4.04 4.27
CA THR A 33 -4.89 3.16 5.43
C THR A 33 -4.47 1.72 5.09
N GLY A 34 -4.93 1.18 3.96
CA GLY A 34 -4.53 -0.14 3.47
C GLY A 34 -3.02 -0.25 3.28
N LEU A 35 -2.41 0.66 2.53
CA LEU A 35 -0.95 0.70 2.29
C LEU A 35 -0.17 0.70 3.61
N THR A 36 -0.52 1.59 4.54
CA THR A 36 0.15 1.69 5.84
C THR A 36 0.01 0.41 6.66
N LEU A 37 -1.19 -0.19 6.75
CA LEU A 37 -1.37 -1.46 7.46
C LEU A 37 -0.65 -2.62 6.76
N GLY A 38 -0.65 -2.63 5.43
CA GLY A 38 0.05 -3.65 4.64
C GLY A 38 1.54 -3.60 4.88
N SER A 39 2.12 -2.40 5.00
CA SER A 39 3.54 -2.24 5.32
C SER A 39 3.94 -2.74 6.71
N LEU A 40 2.99 -2.98 7.63
CA LEU A 40 3.28 -3.66 8.89
C LEU A 40 3.68 -5.13 8.68
N SER A 41 3.46 -5.70 7.49
CA SER A 41 4.00 -7.01 7.11
C SER A 41 5.53 -7.08 7.22
N ALA A 42 6.22 -5.94 7.23
CA ALA A 42 7.65 -5.86 7.49
C ALA A 42 8.02 -6.53 8.81
N VAL A 43 7.22 -6.32 9.86
CA VAL A 43 7.46 -6.93 11.17
C VAL A 43 7.43 -8.45 11.08
N PHE A 44 6.47 -9.00 10.33
CA PHE A 44 6.40 -10.45 10.10
C PHE A 44 7.65 -10.94 9.36
N PHE A 45 8.07 -10.27 8.28
CA PHE A 45 9.24 -10.70 7.51
C PHE A 45 10.57 -10.61 8.27
N LEU A 46 10.65 -9.84 9.36
CA LEU A 46 11.84 -9.84 10.24
C LEU A 46 12.00 -11.13 11.06
N PHE A 47 10.90 -11.86 11.31
CA PHE A 47 10.91 -13.07 12.16
C PHE A 47 10.89 -14.37 11.37
N TYR A 48 10.81 -14.31 10.04
CA TYR A 48 10.76 -15.50 9.18
C TYR A 48 11.98 -15.55 8.28
N ASP A 49 12.60 -16.73 8.21
CA ASP A 49 13.70 -16.99 7.29
C ASP A 49 13.15 -17.18 5.87
N ILE A 50 13.25 -16.13 5.06
CA ILE A 50 12.73 -16.08 3.70
C ILE A 50 13.91 -16.11 2.73
N GLN A 51 13.88 -17.02 1.78
CA GLN A 51 14.86 -17.05 0.69
C GLN A 51 14.56 -15.95 -0.31
N TYR A 52 15.29 -14.84 -0.21
CA TYR A 52 15.17 -13.71 -1.12
C TYR A 52 15.77 -14.06 -2.48
N SER A 53 14.92 -14.20 -3.49
CA SER A 53 15.30 -14.60 -4.84
C SER A 53 14.70 -13.67 -5.90
N THR A 54 15.21 -13.74 -7.13
CA THR A 54 14.63 -13.04 -8.27
C THR A 54 13.15 -13.38 -8.49
N ASN A 55 12.73 -14.61 -8.15
CA ASN A 55 11.32 -15.00 -8.21
C ASN A 55 10.48 -14.22 -7.20
N LEU A 56 10.98 -14.02 -5.98
CA LEU A 56 10.30 -13.24 -4.95
C LEU A 56 10.24 -11.75 -5.33
N PHE A 57 11.28 -11.24 -5.98
CA PHE A 57 11.28 -9.89 -6.56
C PHE A 57 10.15 -9.75 -7.60
N CYS A 58 10.06 -10.65 -8.57
CA CYS A 58 8.99 -10.64 -9.57
C CYS A 58 7.60 -10.79 -8.94
N PHE A 59 7.48 -11.66 -7.93
CA PHE A 59 6.23 -11.84 -7.19
C PHE A 59 5.81 -10.56 -6.45
N SER A 60 6.75 -9.86 -5.83
CA SER A 60 6.46 -8.60 -5.13
C SER A 60 5.92 -7.51 -6.09
N LEU A 61 6.44 -7.44 -7.32
CA LEU A 61 5.90 -6.56 -8.37
C LEU A 61 4.50 -6.98 -8.80
N LEU A 62 4.27 -8.28 -8.99
CA LEU A 62 2.98 -8.84 -9.40
C LEU A 62 1.87 -8.48 -8.40
N ILE A 63 2.11 -8.63 -7.10
CA ILE A 63 1.10 -8.36 -6.08
C ILE A 63 0.81 -6.86 -5.89
N MET A 64 1.66 -5.96 -6.37
CA MET A 64 1.36 -4.53 -6.37
C MET A 64 0.38 -4.11 -7.48
N ILE A 65 0.21 -4.94 -8.52
CA ILE A 65 -0.64 -4.63 -9.69
C ILE A 65 -2.07 -4.26 -9.31
N PRO A 66 -2.79 -4.97 -8.41
CA PRO A 66 -4.17 -4.61 -8.05
C PRO A 66 -4.31 -3.18 -7.51
N THR A 67 -3.35 -2.72 -6.70
CA THR A 67 -3.32 -1.35 -6.16
C THR A 67 -3.09 -0.33 -7.26
N LEU A 68 -2.18 -0.63 -8.19
CA LEU A 68 -1.86 0.23 -9.33
C LEU A 68 -3.06 0.36 -10.27
N ILE A 69 -3.70 -0.76 -10.61
CA ILE A 69 -4.91 -0.77 -11.44
C ILE A 69 -6.05 -0.01 -10.75
N ASP A 70 -6.30 -0.26 -9.45
CA ASP A 70 -7.33 0.49 -8.71
C ASP A 70 -7.02 1.98 -8.60
N GLY A 71 -5.74 2.33 -8.42
CA GLY A 71 -5.26 3.70 -8.42
C GLY A 71 -5.49 4.41 -9.74
N TYR A 72 -4.97 3.81 -10.80
CA TYR A 72 -4.94 4.37 -12.13
C TYR A 72 -6.35 4.48 -12.74
N THR A 73 -7.12 3.39 -12.74
CA THR A 73 -8.49 3.39 -13.29
C THR A 73 -9.40 4.40 -12.58
N GLN A 74 -9.18 4.63 -11.28
CA GLN A 74 -9.90 5.67 -10.55
C GLN A 74 -9.39 7.09 -10.84
N SER A 75 -8.08 7.30 -11.08
CA SER A 75 -7.54 8.63 -11.38
C SER A 75 -7.96 9.16 -12.74
N ILE A 76 -8.12 8.27 -13.74
CA ILE A 76 -8.61 8.63 -15.08
C ILE A 76 -10.14 8.61 -15.21
N GLY A 77 -10.86 8.39 -14.10
CA GLY A 77 -12.33 8.49 -14.08
C GLY A 77 -13.09 7.31 -14.69
N LEU A 78 -12.42 6.21 -15.06
CA LEU A 78 -13.07 5.03 -15.68
C LEU A 78 -14.10 4.36 -14.77
N ARG A 79 -13.92 4.45 -13.44
CA ARG A 79 -14.88 3.89 -12.48
C ARG A 79 -14.85 4.60 -11.14
N LYS A 80 -15.99 4.59 -10.44
CA LYS A 80 -16.09 4.95 -9.03
C LYS A 80 -15.65 3.75 -8.18
N SER A 81 -14.51 3.85 -7.50
CA SER A 81 -14.09 2.83 -6.53
C SER A 81 -14.88 2.96 -5.21
N ASN A 82 -14.89 1.92 -4.39
CA ASN A 82 -15.47 1.92 -3.05
C ASN A 82 -14.36 1.78 -1.99
N ASN A 83 -14.65 2.14 -0.73
CA ASN A 83 -13.60 2.22 0.30
C ASN A 83 -13.05 0.84 0.71
N LEU A 84 -13.85 -0.22 0.65
CA LEU A 84 -13.37 -1.58 0.90
C LEU A 84 -12.38 -2.03 -0.17
N LEU A 85 -12.71 -1.83 -1.44
CA LEU A 85 -11.81 -2.15 -2.55
C LEU A 85 -10.50 -1.35 -2.45
N ARG A 86 -10.58 -0.04 -2.21
CA ARG A 86 -9.39 0.82 -2.00
C ARG A 86 -8.51 0.32 -0.87
N PHE A 87 -9.14 -0.13 0.22
CA PHE A 87 -8.45 -0.64 1.39
C PHE A 87 -7.74 -1.96 1.08
N PHE A 88 -8.44 -2.95 0.52
CA PHE A 88 -7.85 -4.26 0.25
C PHE A 88 -6.77 -4.20 -0.84
N THR A 89 -7.01 -3.47 -1.93
CA THR A 89 -5.95 -3.26 -2.93
C THR A 89 -4.78 -2.50 -2.31
N GLY A 90 -5.03 -1.46 -1.50
CA GLY A 90 -3.98 -0.77 -0.74
C GLY A 90 -3.19 -1.69 0.18
N LEU A 91 -3.87 -2.58 0.91
CA LEU A 91 -3.27 -3.55 1.83
C LEU A 91 -2.30 -4.49 1.09
N ILE A 92 -2.76 -5.10 -0.01
CA ILE A 92 -1.93 -5.99 -0.84
C ILE A 92 -0.72 -5.21 -1.39
N GLY A 93 -0.93 -3.98 -1.87
CA GLY A 93 0.15 -3.12 -2.36
C GLY A 93 1.17 -2.76 -1.28
N GLY A 94 0.73 -2.55 -0.04
CA GLY A 94 1.61 -2.26 1.10
C GLY A 94 2.52 -3.44 1.43
N VAL A 95 1.97 -4.66 1.39
CA VAL A 95 2.74 -5.91 1.55
C VAL A 95 3.74 -6.07 0.42
N GLY A 96 3.30 -5.88 -0.83
CA GLY A 96 4.15 -5.95 -2.02
C GLY A 96 5.30 -4.95 -1.99
N MET A 97 5.04 -3.71 -1.57
CA MET A 97 6.07 -2.69 -1.46
C MET A 97 7.16 -3.06 -0.46
N VAL A 98 6.77 -3.58 0.72
CA VAL A 98 7.74 -4.03 1.73
C VAL A 98 8.54 -5.22 1.21
N LEU A 99 7.86 -6.22 0.64
CA LEU A 99 8.52 -7.42 0.11
C LEU A 99 9.53 -7.05 -0.98
N LEU A 100 9.18 -6.10 -1.86
CA LEU A 100 10.06 -5.58 -2.89
C LEU A 100 11.31 -4.91 -2.31
N ILE A 101 11.15 -4.01 -1.32
CA ILE A 101 12.26 -3.32 -0.67
C ILE A 101 13.23 -4.31 -0.01
N ILE A 102 12.69 -5.25 0.77
CA ILE A 102 13.51 -6.23 1.49
C ILE A 102 14.22 -7.16 0.50
N THR A 103 13.53 -7.62 -0.55
CA THR A 103 14.13 -8.50 -1.56
C THR A 103 15.25 -7.79 -2.31
N ILE A 104 15.04 -6.52 -2.73
CA ILE A 104 16.10 -5.70 -3.33
C ILE A 104 17.29 -5.61 -2.37
N PHE A 105 17.05 -5.23 -1.11
CA PHE A 105 18.13 -5.07 -0.14
C PHE A 105 18.97 -6.35 0.03
N ASN A 106 18.35 -7.53 0.14
CA ASN A 106 19.06 -8.80 0.29
C ASN A 106 19.81 -9.19 -0.99
N LEU A 107 19.18 -9.07 -2.17
CA LEU A 107 19.82 -9.36 -3.46
C LEU A 107 21.08 -8.50 -3.70
N TYR A 108 21.06 -7.23 -3.30
CA TYR A 108 22.24 -6.35 -3.40
C TYR A 108 23.26 -6.55 -2.30
N SER A 109 22.84 -6.94 -1.09
CA SER A 109 23.76 -7.18 0.04
C SER A 109 24.49 -8.53 -0.06
N GLY A 110 24.02 -9.44 -0.93
CA GLY A 110 24.61 -10.78 -1.09
C GLY A 110 24.44 -11.67 0.15
N ILE A 111 23.48 -11.35 1.00
CA ILE A 111 23.07 -12.14 2.18
C ILE A 111 21.94 -13.10 1.75
#